data_AF-A0A199V787-F1
#
_entry.id   AF-A0A199V787-F1
#
_cell.length_a   1.000
_cell.length_b   1.000
_cell.length_c   1.000
_cell.angle_alpha   90.00
_cell.angle_beta   90.00
_cell.angle_gamma   90.00
#
_symmetry.space_group_name_H-M   'P 1'
#
loop_
_entity.id
_entity.type
_entity.pdbx_description
1 polymer ?
#
loop_
_entity_poly.entity_id
_entity_poly.type
_entity_poly.pdbx_seq_one_letter_code
_entity_poly.pdbx_strand_id
1 'polypeptide(L)'
;MRSPSSSPRGAARASPRSSGSAAATPGSAPPWSPWGCLGSSPSKKQVTFSLEPRFKRSITYRFQDDSSFEDEFTDLARSHEFADITWYPSQHTAVYRLDDRVPINTSGNGVNDFIGFQSNPILVSTAVRATEKALEKSKNIKGKCTVAKTEIAYKKLVGNGLKNEGIIFTGYPVVGYQGKMQTSGSCLHSSKADPLSMCAWDPRIKGLFFYETTAIFTASKFKDFILDVKKLRNLNPDNFCGVDIYNGFLIRFIKSSEAYLGQNEDSVVVDFNYYRADDPLTPRLNQDVWEEVEQMAFFKHGARPHWAKNRKVAFVGVQNKYPKMDKFIAEKKRLDPTGIFDSVLSDEILFGKESEKYDGCALDGQCICSEDTHCSPSQGYLCKPGLVYQEAMVCRYTDSALQ
;
A
#
# COMPACT_ATOMS: atom_id res chain seq x y z
N MET A 1 75.10 -1.22 -15.02
CA MET A 1 76.32 -0.42 -14.82
C MET A 1 76.15 0.92 -15.53
N ARG A 2 76.43 2.01 -14.81
CA ARG A 2 76.76 3.40 -15.23
C ARG A 2 75.74 4.25 -16.00
N SER A 3 75.25 5.27 -15.30
CA SER A 3 74.85 6.61 -15.80
C SER A 3 76.05 7.34 -16.45
N PRO A 4 75.85 8.48 -17.15
CA PRO A 4 75.74 9.80 -16.47
C PRO A 4 74.82 10.82 -17.19
N SER A 5 74.09 11.66 -16.42
CA SER A 5 74.32 13.10 -16.17
C SER A 5 73.61 14.08 -17.12
N SER A 6 72.72 14.91 -16.58
CA SER A 6 72.89 16.39 -16.45
C SER A 6 71.52 17.10 -16.40
N SER A 7 71.25 17.82 -15.31
CA SER A 7 70.23 18.89 -15.24
C SER A 7 70.78 20.19 -15.85
N PRO A 8 69.93 21.15 -16.26
CA PRO A 8 69.55 22.21 -15.32
C PRO A 8 68.13 22.80 -15.46
N ARG A 9 67.62 23.29 -14.31
CA ARG A 9 66.76 24.46 -14.04
C ARG A 9 65.41 24.62 -14.77
N GLY A 10 64.36 24.64 -13.95
CA GLY A 10 63.50 25.83 -13.84
C GLY A 10 62.13 25.76 -14.52
N ALA A 11 61.13 25.22 -13.83
CA ALA A 11 59.74 25.71 -13.87
C ALA A 11 58.94 25.07 -12.73
N ALA A 12 58.80 25.81 -11.63
CA ALA A 12 57.76 25.51 -10.65
C ALA A 12 56.40 25.74 -11.31
N ARG A 13 55.57 24.71 -11.42
CA ARG A 13 54.14 24.86 -11.73
C ARG A 13 53.31 24.21 -10.64
N ALA A 14 52.52 25.09 -10.04
CA ALA A 14 51.71 24.89 -8.87
C ALA A 14 50.61 23.85 -9.09
N SER A 15 50.35 23.08 -8.03
CA SER A 15 49.09 22.38 -7.79
C SER A 15 47.91 23.34 -7.95
N PRO A 16 46.81 22.96 -8.62
CA PRO A 16 45.61 23.77 -8.63
C PRO A 16 45.04 23.79 -7.21
N ARG A 17 45.10 24.98 -6.61
CA ARG A 17 44.41 25.32 -5.37
C ARG A 17 42.92 25.02 -5.52
N SER A 18 42.42 24.33 -4.51
CA SER A 18 41.06 24.45 -4.01
C SER A 18 40.64 25.93 -3.98
N SER A 19 39.73 26.33 -4.86
CA SER A 19 39.03 27.60 -4.73
C SER A 19 38.10 27.51 -3.54
N GLY A 20 38.41 28.30 -2.50
CA GLY A 20 37.66 28.37 -1.27
C GLY A 20 36.21 28.80 -1.50
N SER A 21 35.29 28.01 -0.97
CA SER A 21 33.97 28.47 -0.60
C SER A 21 34.14 29.38 0.62
N ALA A 22 33.78 30.65 0.45
CA ALA A 22 33.68 31.60 1.54
C ALA A 22 32.72 31.02 2.59
N ALA A 23 33.21 30.93 3.83
CA ALA A 23 32.42 30.60 5.00
C ALA A 23 31.37 31.71 5.21
N ALA A 24 30.12 31.40 4.87
CA ALA A 24 28.98 32.11 5.43
C ALA A 24 28.68 31.49 6.79
N THR A 25 28.74 32.33 7.82
CA THR A 25 28.33 32.02 9.19
C THR A 25 26.91 31.43 9.23
N PRO A 26 26.64 30.43 10.08
CA PRO A 26 25.32 29.83 10.20
C PRO A 26 24.39 30.82 10.91
N GLY A 27 23.64 31.59 10.12
CA GLY A 27 22.42 32.23 10.57
C GLY A 27 21.43 31.13 10.97
N SER A 28 21.06 31.13 12.24
CA SER A 28 20.09 30.24 12.87
C SER A 28 18.75 30.23 12.15
N ALA A 29 18.57 29.28 11.23
CA ALA A 29 17.28 28.78 10.81
C ALA A 29 17.06 27.44 11.52
N PRO A 30 15.94 27.23 12.23
CA PRO A 30 15.72 25.97 12.93
C PRO A 30 15.66 24.82 11.92
N PRO A 31 16.24 23.66 12.24
CA PRO A 31 16.23 22.51 11.35
C PRO A 31 14.78 22.06 11.16
N TRP A 32 14.30 22.19 9.92
CA TRP A 32 13.16 21.52 9.31
C TRP A 32 12.42 20.54 10.25
N SER A 33 11.23 20.93 10.75
CA SER A 33 10.33 19.95 11.38
C SER A 33 10.10 18.81 10.37
N PRO A 34 10.26 17.54 10.73
CA PRO A 34 10.30 16.46 9.74
C PRO A 34 8.88 15.88 9.63
N TRP A 35 8.10 16.48 8.73
CA TRP A 35 6.64 16.41 8.72
C TRP A 35 6.07 15.12 8.10
N GLY A 36 5.28 14.39 8.89
CA GLY A 36 4.04 13.77 8.43
C GLY A 36 2.90 14.43 9.21
N CYS A 37 2.18 15.38 8.62
CA CYS A 37 1.05 16.03 9.29
C CYS A 37 -0.23 15.31 8.91
N LEU A 38 -0.96 14.78 9.89
CA LEU A 38 -2.29 14.21 9.70
C LEU A 38 -3.38 15.29 9.65
N GLY A 39 -3.10 16.43 9.00
CA GLY A 39 -3.94 17.62 9.04
C GLY A 39 -3.91 18.41 10.36
N SER A 40 -3.31 17.87 11.43
CA SER A 40 -3.29 18.42 12.79
C SER A 40 -2.19 19.47 13.05
N SER A 41 -1.82 20.25 12.04
CA SER A 41 -0.77 21.27 12.13
C SER A 41 -1.10 22.43 11.19
N PRO A 42 -0.66 23.67 11.49
CA PRO A 42 -0.85 24.82 10.61
C PRO A 42 -0.57 24.48 9.15
N SER A 43 -1.54 24.80 8.29
CA SER A 43 -1.45 24.59 6.86
C SER A 43 -0.17 25.24 6.33
N LYS A 44 0.73 24.43 5.78
CA LYS A 44 1.87 24.98 5.04
C LYS A 44 1.31 25.71 3.84
N LYS A 45 1.51 27.03 3.79
CA LYS A 45 1.10 27.86 2.63
C LYS A 45 1.84 27.47 1.35
N GLN A 46 3.04 26.88 1.47
CA GLN A 46 3.86 26.44 0.34
C GLN A 46 4.80 25.30 0.76
N VAL A 47 5.04 24.34 -0.14
CA VAL A 47 6.02 23.26 0.01
C VAL A 47 6.91 23.27 -1.23
N THR A 48 8.23 23.12 -1.03
CA THR A 48 9.21 23.03 -2.12
C THR A 48 9.81 21.63 -2.14
N PHE A 49 9.92 21.02 -3.32
CA PHE A 49 10.48 19.68 -3.51
C PHE A 49 11.76 19.74 -4.35
N SER A 50 12.75 18.94 -3.98
CA SER A 50 13.91 18.67 -4.84
C SER A 50 13.49 17.75 -5.99
N LEU A 51 14.02 18.00 -7.19
CA LEU A 51 13.72 17.21 -8.39
C LEU A 51 14.98 16.50 -8.89
N GLU A 52 14.82 15.26 -9.33
CA GLU A 52 15.86 14.52 -10.03
C GLU A 52 15.86 14.84 -11.54
N PRO A 53 17.01 14.68 -12.22
CA PRO A 53 17.06 14.68 -13.68
C PRO A 53 16.12 13.63 -14.28
N ARG A 54 15.50 13.94 -15.42
CA ARG A 54 14.60 13.02 -16.11
C ARG A 54 15.34 11.77 -16.60
N PHE A 55 14.71 10.61 -16.45
CA PHE A 55 15.18 9.30 -16.93
C PHE A 55 14.02 8.48 -17.51
N LYS A 56 14.35 7.33 -18.11
CA LYS A 56 13.38 6.32 -18.54
C LYS A 56 13.43 5.11 -17.62
N ARG A 57 12.32 4.37 -17.56
CA ARG A 57 12.19 3.10 -16.84
C ARG A 57 11.90 1.98 -17.82
N SER A 58 12.34 0.77 -17.48
CA SER A 58 12.07 -0.46 -18.22
C SER A 58 11.34 -1.43 -17.31
N ILE A 59 10.07 -1.74 -17.63
CA ILE A 59 9.21 -2.56 -16.77
C ILE A 59 8.92 -3.92 -17.39
N THR A 60 9.07 -4.98 -16.61
CA THR A 60 8.64 -6.35 -16.93
C THR A 60 7.88 -6.96 -15.75
N TYR A 61 6.70 -7.54 -15.98
CA TYR A 61 6.05 -8.39 -14.99
C TYR A 61 6.40 -9.86 -15.24
N ARG A 62 6.85 -10.56 -14.19
CA ARG A 62 7.06 -12.03 -14.19
C ARG A 62 6.05 -12.70 -13.26
N PHE A 63 5.18 -13.52 -13.83
CA PHE A 63 4.21 -14.31 -13.08
C PHE A 63 4.84 -15.66 -12.72
N GLN A 64 4.91 -15.96 -11.43
CA GLN A 64 5.54 -17.17 -10.90
C GLN A 64 4.68 -17.76 -9.78
N ASP A 65 4.99 -19.00 -9.40
CA ASP A 65 4.42 -19.61 -8.20
C ASP A 65 4.88 -18.85 -6.94
N ASP A 66 4.05 -18.83 -5.90
CA ASP A 66 4.34 -18.09 -4.67
C ASP A 66 5.20 -18.83 -3.64
N SER A 67 5.76 -20.00 -3.97
CA SER A 67 6.47 -20.87 -3.03
C SER A 67 7.62 -20.21 -2.27
N SER A 68 8.32 -19.24 -2.86
CA SER A 68 9.59 -18.71 -2.32
C SER A 68 9.68 -17.18 -2.22
N PHE A 69 8.62 -16.43 -2.54
CA PHE A 69 8.75 -14.97 -2.60
C PHE A 69 9.07 -14.33 -1.23
N GLU A 70 8.68 -14.98 -0.12
CA GLU A 70 9.03 -14.58 1.24
C GLU A 70 10.54 -14.67 1.54
N ASP A 71 11.29 -15.43 0.73
CA ASP A 71 12.74 -15.56 0.81
C ASP A 71 13.44 -14.63 -0.20
N GLU A 72 12.82 -14.37 -1.34
CA GLU A 72 13.42 -13.64 -2.46
C GLU A 72 13.17 -12.12 -2.45
N PHE A 73 12.17 -11.64 -1.72
CA PHE A 73 11.72 -10.23 -1.81
C PHE A 73 12.84 -9.21 -1.54
N THR A 74 13.78 -9.54 -0.65
CA THR A 74 14.89 -8.65 -0.30
C THR A 74 15.89 -8.54 -1.45
N ASP A 75 16.17 -9.65 -2.14
CA ASP A 75 17.08 -9.67 -3.28
C ASP A 75 16.47 -8.95 -4.49
N LEU A 76 15.15 -9.11 -4.69
CA LEU A 76 14.41 -8.33 -5.68
C LEU A 76 14.54 -6.83 -5.43
N ALA A 77 14.28 -6.39 -4.19
CA ALA A 77 14.34 -4.98 -3.80
C ALA A 77 15.75 -4.37 -3.92
N ARG A 78 16.80 -5.18 -3.77
CA ARG A 78 18.20 -4.75 -3.99
C ARG A 78 18.56 -4.69 -5.46
N SER A 79 18.02 -5.61 -6.26
CA SER A 79 18.40 -5.78 -7.66
C SER A 79 17.68 -4.80 -8.59
N HIS A 80 16.52 -4.28 -8.18
CA HIS A 80 15.67 -3.42 -9.00
C HIS A 80 15.22 -2.17 -8.22
N GLU A 81 15.53 -0.99 -8.77
CA GLU A 81 15.34 0.31 -8.09
C GLU A 81 13.87 0.57 -7.70
N PHE A 82 12.91 0.10 -8.50
CA PHE A 82 11.48 0.35 -8.29
C PHE A 82 10.64 -0.92 -8.25
N ALA A 83 11.22 -2.05 -7.83
CA ALA A 83 10.49 -3.31 -7.76
C ALA A 83 9.29 -3.27 -6.82
N ASP A 84 8.28 -4.06 -7.17
CA ASP A 84 7.17 -4.44 -6.32
C ASP A 84 6.80 -5.92 -6.58
N ILE A 85 6.06 -6.52 -5.64
CA ILE A 85 5.50 -7.86 -5.79
C ILE A 85 3.99 -7.75 -5.60
N THR A 86 3.21 -8.32 -6.50
CA THR A 86 1.77 -8.51 -6.31
C THR A 86 1.51 -9.98 -6.04
N TRP A 87 1.06 -10.32 -4.84
CA TRP A 87 0.80 -11.70 -4.43
C TRP A 87 -0.71 -12.00 -4.41
N TYR A 88 -1.11 -13.04 -5.13
CA TYR A 88 -2.47 -13.53 -5.27
C TYR A 88 -2.62 -14.88 -4.57
N PRO A 89 -2.90 -14.88 -3.24
CA PRO A 89 -2.88 -16.08 -2.42
C PRO A 89 -3.84 -17.18 -2.89
N SER A 90 -5.05 -16.88 -3.36
CA SER A 90 -5.99 -17.94 -3.76
C SER A 90 -5.54 -18.70 -5.01
N GLN A 91 -4.62 -18.10 -5.78
CA GLN A 91 -4.12 -18.63 -7.04
C GLN A 91 -2.65 -19.05 -6.97
N HIS A 92 -2.07 -19.09 -5.77
CA HIS A 92 -0.68 -19.46 -5.53
C HIS A 92 0.33 -18.71 -6.42
N THR A 93 0.03 -17.44 -6.75
CA THR A 93 0.76 -16.69 -7.78
C THR A 93 1.39 -15.44 -7.20
N ALA A 94 2.69 -15.25 -7.41
CA ALA A 94 3.41 -14.01 -7.16
C ALA A 94 3.83 -13.36 -8.48
N VAL A 95 3.53 -12.07 -8.63
CA VAL A 95 3.88 -11.28 -9.82
C VAL A 95 4.97 -10.29 -9.44
N TYR A 96 6.16 -10.53 -9.96
CA TYR A 96 7.33 -9.70 -9.72
C TYR A 96 7.38 -8.59 -10.76
N ARG A 97 7.38 -7.35 -10.31
CA ARG A 97 7.66 -6.19 -11.15
C ARG A 97 9.15 -5.89 -11.14
N LEU A 98 9.77 -6.16 -12.27
CA LEU A 98 11.15 -5.77 -12.52
C LEU A 98 11.12 -4.40 -13.16
N ASP A 99 11.69 -3.43 -12.48
CA ASP A 99 11.53 -2.04 -12.84
C ASP A 99 12.79 -1.26 -12.53
N ASP A 100 13.52 -0.96 -13.61
CA ASP A 100 14.84 -0.39 -13.56
C ASP A 100 14.91 0.93 -14.31
N ARG A 101 15.74 1.82 -13.78
CA ARG A 101 16.21 3.01 -14.49
C ARG A 101 17.05 2.60 -15.70
N VAL A 102 16.77 3.22 -16.84
CA VAL A 102 17.53 3.07 -18.08
C VAL A 102 17.93 4.43 -18.65
N PRO A 103 19.00 4.51 -19.48
CA PRO A 103 19.42 5.75 -20.11
C PRO A 103 18.29 6.45 -20.87
N ILE A 104 18.30 7.79 -20.86
CA ILE A 104 17.24 8.61 -21.48
C ILE A 104 17.08 8.36 -22.99
N ASN A 105 18.16 7.95 -23.66
CA ASN A 105 18.21 7.64 -25.09
C ASN A 105 17.72 6.22 -25.42
N THR A 106 17.37 5.39 -24.42
CA THR A 106 16.76 4.07 -24.65
C THR A 106 15.46 4.24 -25.43
N SER A 107 15.27 3.45 -26.49
CA SER A 107 14.06 3.51 -27.31
C SER A 107 12.80 3.13 -26.51
N GLY A 108 11.65 3.67 -26.91
CA GLY A 108 10.36 3.39 -26.28
C GLY A 108 9.69 4.65 -25.74
N ASN A 109 8.39 4.76 -25.97
CA ASN A 109 7.54 5.81 -25.41
C ASN A 109 6.36 5.21 -24.61
N GLY A 110 6.69 4.20 -23.81
CA GLY A 110 5.72 3.51 -22.98
C GLY A 110 5.09 4.39 -21.92
N VAL A 111 3.90 3.98 -21.48
CA VAL A 111 3.16 4.61 -20.37
C VAL A 111 2.60 3.52 -19.46
N ASN A 112 2.40 3.86 -18.19
CA ASN A 112 1.65 3.04 -17.25
C ASN A 112 0.33 3.76 -16.92
N ASP A 113 -0.74 3.35 -17.57
CA ASP A 113 -2.09 3.81 -17.25
C ASP A 113 -2.78 2.70 -16.46
N PHE A 114 -2.40 2.53 -15.19
CA PHE A 114 -2.87 1.44 -14.33
C PHE A 114 -4.40 1.26 -14.44
N ILE A 115 -4.85 0.04 -14.70
CA ILE A 115 -6.26 -0.24 -15.01
C ILE A 115 -7.23 0.24 -13.94
N GLY A 116 -6.79 0.19 -12.67
CA GLY A 116 -7.60 0.63 -11.55
C GLY A 116 -7.86 2.13 -11.54
N PHE A 117 -7.12 2.95 -12.31
CA PHE A 117 -7.29 4.41 -12.39
C PHE A 117 -7.67 4.92 -13.79
N GLN A 118 -8.12 4.02 -14.66
CA GLN A 118 -8.69 4.36 -15.95
C GLN A 118 -10.15 4.81 -15.84
N SER A 119 -10.59 5.63 -16.80
CA SER A 119 -12.01 5.95 -16.93
C SER A 119 -12.76 4.69 -17.33
N ASN A 120 -13.84 4.38 -16.62
CA ASN A 120 -14.67 3.21 -16.88
C ASN A 120 -16.09 3.66 -17.24
N PRO A 121 -16.78 2.97 -18.18
CA PRO A 121 -18.20 3.18 -18.36
C PRO A 121 -18.95 2.99 -17.03
N ILE A 122 -19.86 3.90 -16.71
CA ILE A 122 -20.63 3.87 -15.45
C ILE A 122 -21.37 2.53 -15.30
N LEU A 123 -21.94 2.03 -16.40
CA LEU A 123 -22.64 0.73 -16.43
C LEU A 123 -21.72 -0.43 -16.05
N VAL A 124 -20.47 -0.44 -16.51
CA VAL A 124 -19.50 -1.49 -16.17
C VAL A 124 -19.16 -1.44 -14.69
N SER A 125 -18.81 -0.26 -14.16
CA SER A 125 -18.44 -0.11 -12.74
C SER A 125 -19.58 -0.50 -11.80
N THR A 126 -20.81 -0.10 -12.13
CA THR A 126 -22.00 -0.44 -11.33
C THR A 126 -22.37 -1.91 -11.45
N ALA A 127 -22.23 -2.53 -12.63
CA ALA A 127 -22.49 -3.96 -12.82
C ALA A 127 -21.47 -4.85 -12.09
N VAL A 128 -20.18 -4.49 -12.12
CA VAL A 128 -19.13 -5.17 -11.34
C VAL A 128 -19.46 -5.13 -9.85
N ARG A 129 -19.80 -3.94 -9.33
CA ARG A 129 -20.21 -3.78 -7.93
C ARG A 129 -21.45 -4.59 -7.58
N ALA A 130 -22.48 -4.57 -8.44
CA ALA A 130 -23.71 -5.33 -8.22
C ALA A 130 -23.45 -6.85 -8.20
N THR A 131 -22.57 -7.32 -9.07
CA THR A 131 -22.15 -8.74 -9.13
C THR A 131 -21.43 -9.14 -7.85
N GLU A 132 -20.47 -8.34 -7.38
CA GLU A 132 -19.75 -8.62 -6.13
C GLU A 132 -20.72 -8.66 -4.93
N LYS A 133 -21.67 -7.71 -4.84
CA LYS A 133 -22.72 -7.70 -3.81
C LYS A 133 -23.60 -8.95 -3.84
N ALA A 134 -23.94 -9.44 -5.03
CA ALA A 134 -24.73 -10.66 -5.17
C ALA A 134 -23.94 -11.88 -4.68
N LEU A 135 -22.64 -11.95 -4.98
CA LEU A 135 -21.75 -13.02 -4.50
C LEU A 135 -21.57 -12.97 -2.98
N GLU A 136 -21.42 -11.78 -2.40
CA GLU A 136 -21.38 -11.55 -0.95
C GLU A 136 -22.66 -12.03 -0.26
N LYS A 137 -23.82 -11.54 -0.74
CA LYS A 137 -25.12 -11.88 -0.16
C LYS A 137 -25.45 -13.38 -0.25
N SER A 138 -25.08 -14.02 -1.36
CA SER A 138 -25.29 -15.46 -1.57
C SER A 138 -24.18 -16.33 -0.95
N LYS A 139 -23.18 -15.72 -0.30
CA LYS A 139 -22.00 -16.40 0.27
C LYS A 139 -21.29 -17.30 -0.75
N ASN A 140 -21.28 -16.87 -2.02
CA ASN A 140 -20.79 -17.66 -3.14
C ASN A 140 -19.29 -17.47 -3.33
N ILE A 141 -18.51 -18.21 -2.52
CA ILE A 141 -17.05 -18.21 -2.56
C ILE A 141 -16.53 -18.63 -3.96
N LYS A 142 -17.11 -19.69 -4.55
CA LYS A 142 -16.69 -20.18 -5.87
C LYS A 142 -16.88 -19.13 -6.96
N GLY A 143 -17.97 -18.38 -6.92
CA GLY A 143 -18.21 -17.25 -7.81
C GLY A 143 -17.15 -16.16 -7.66
N LYS A 144 -16.76 -15.80 -6.42
CA LYS A 144 -15.64 -14.89 -6.19
C LYS A 144 -14.34 -15.40 -6.79
N CYS A 145 -14.05 -16.70 -6.66
CA CYS A 145 -12.86 -17.30 -7.26
C CYS A 145 -12.87 -17.26 -8.79
N THR A 146 -14.03 -17.44 -9.43
CA THR A 146 -14.16 -17.28 -10.88
C THR A 146 -13.88 -15.85 -11.32
N VAL A 147 -14.41 -14.86 -10.58
CA VAL A 147 -14.13 -13.44 -10.86
C VAL A 147 -12.64 -13.13 -10.65
N ALA A 148 -12.04 -13.58 -9.55
CA ALA A 148 -10.62 -13.40 -9.27
C ALA A 148 -9.72 -13.97 -10.39
N LYS A 149 -9.99 -15.19 -10.86
CA LYS A 149 -9.24 -15.80 -11.98
C LYS A 149 -9.39 -14.99 -13.27
N THR A 150 -10.60 -14.51 -13.55
CA THR A 150 -10.88 -13.69 -14.74
C THR A 150 -10.13 -12.37 -14.67
N GLU A 151 -10.14 -11.71 -13.51
CA GLU A 151 -9.47 -10.43 -13.30
C GLU A 151 -7.95 -10.54 -13.46
N ILE A 152 -7.31 -11.56 -12.88
CA ILE A 152 -5.86 -11.77 -13.04
C ILE A 152 -5.51 -12.08 -14.50
N ALA A 153 -6.29 -12.93 -15.17
CA ALA A 153 -6.09 -13.23 -16.58
C ALA A 153 -6.20 -11.97 -17.45
N TYR A 154 -7.18 -11.12 -17.17
CA TYR A 154 -7.34 -9.83 -17.82
C TYR A 154 -6.15 -8.88 -17.55
N LYS A 155 -5.74 -8.73 -16.29
CA LYS A 155 -4.55 -7.95 -15.90
C LYS A 155 -3.30 -8.39 -16.65
N LYS A 156 -3.07 -9.70 -16.75
CA LYS A 156 -1.95 -10.27 -17.51
C LYS A 156 -2.05 -9.94 -19.01
N LEU A 157 -3.24 -10.06 -19.59
CA LEU A 157 -3.49 -9.79 -21.01
C LEU A 157 -3.20 -8.32 -21.38
N VAL A 158 -3.60 -7.37 -20.53
CA VAL A 158 -3.46 -5.93 -20.81
C VAL A 158 -2.24 -5.29 -20.16
N GLY A 159 -1.30 -6.09 -19.67
CA GLY A 159 -0.07 -5.62 -19.01
C GLY A 159 -0.32 -4.77 -17.77
N ASN A 160 -1.45 -4.98 -17.08
CA ASN A 160 -1.93 -4.22 -15.92
C ASN A 160 -1.98 -2.69 -16.16
N GLY A 161 -2.17 -2.25 -17.41
CA GLY A 161 -2.23 -0.83 -17.79
C GLY A 161 -0.97 -0.30 -18.47
N LEU A 162 0.09 -1.11 -18.58
CA LEU A 162 1.26 -0.76 -19.38
C LEU A 162 0.93 -0.76 -20.87
N LYS A 163 1.40 0.25 -21.61
CA LYS A 163 1.20 0.37 -23.07
C LYS A 163 2.53 0.67 -23.74
N ASN A 164 2.86 -0.05 -24.81
CA ASN A 164 4.01 0.25 -25.67
C ASN A 164 3.64 1.42 -26.59
N GLU A 165 4.57 2.35 -26.79
CA GLU A 165 4.36 3.59 -27.55
C GLU A 165 3.15 4.43 -27.13
N GLY A 166 2.63 4.22 -25.91
CA GLY A 166 1.46 4.91 -25.40
C GLY A 166 0.12 4.41 -25.95
N ILE A 167 0.10 3.34 -26.75
CA ILE A 167 -1.09 2.89 -27.50
C ILE A 167 -1.74 1.67 -26.84
N ILE A 168 -1.06 0.53 -26.85
CA ILE A 168 -1.56 -0.74 -26.32
C ILE A 168 -0.41 -1.59 -25.77
N PHE A 169 -0.73 -2.50 -24.87
CA PHE A 169 0.23 -3.52 -24.44
C PHE A 169 0.52 -4.48 -25.60
N THR A 170 1.80 -4.61 -25.97
CA THR A 170 2.27 -5.56 -26.99
C THR A 170 3.33 -6.52 -26.46
N GLY A 171 3.91 -6.22 -25.29
CA GLY A 171 4.88 -7.10 -24.63
C GLY A 171 5.85 -6.34 -23.72
N TYR A 172 6.65 -7.12 -23.00
CA TYR A 172 7.73 -6.63 -22.14
C TYR A 172 9.10 -6.65 -22.85
N PRO A 173 10.06 -5.80 -22.44
CA PRO A 173 9.89 -4.73 -21.47
C PRO A 173 9.12 -3.54 -22.05
N VAL A 174 8.39 -2.83 -21.19
CA VAL A 174 7.79 -1.53 -21.55
C VAL A 174 8.73 -0.43 -21.09
N VAL A 175 9.29 0.30 -22.05
CA VAL A 175 10.25 1.38 -21.79
C VAL A 175 9.59 2.74 -22.00
N GLY A 176 9.67 3.62 -21.01
CA GLY A 176 9.05 4.95 -21.09
C GLY A 176 9.62 5.94 -20.09
N TYR A 177 9.27 7.23 -20.23
CA TYR A 177 9.72 8.25 -19.29
C TYR A 177 9.18 8.00 -17.88
N GLN A 178 10.02 8.13 -16.84
CA GLN A 178 9.62 7.84 -15.46
C GLN A 178 8.28 8.49 -15.07
N GLY A 179 8.06 9.75 -15.45
CA GLY A 179 6.84 10.47 -15.10
C GLY A 179 5.58 9.87 -15.71
N LYS A 180 5.69 9.19 -16.86
CA LYS A 180 4.60 8.45 -17.53
C LYS A 180 4.50 7.00 -17.10
N MET A 181 5.57 6.43 -16.54
CA MET A 181 5.59 5.05 -16.02
C MET A 181 5.17 4.97 -14.54
N GLN A 182 5.27 6.08 -13.80
CA GLN A 182 4.90 6.15 -12.38
C GLN A 182 3.51 6.74 -12.13
N THR A 183 3.02 7.61 -13.02
CA THR A 183 1.73 8.29 -12.81
C THR A 183 0.64 7.66 -13.66
N SER A 184 -0.54 7.55 -13.08
CA SER A 184 -1.77 7.02 -13.66
C SER A 184 -2.95 7.77 -13.05
N GLY A 185 -4.02 7.93 -13.80
CA GLY A 185 -5.16 8.77 -13.38
C GLY A 185 -5.94 9.34 -14.55
N SER A 186 -5.97 8.63 -15.68
CA SER A 186 -6.69 9.07 -16.88
C SER A 186 -8.18 9.28 -16.61
N CYS A 187 -8.76 8.61 -15.59
CA CYS A 187 -10.15 8.81 -15.18
C CYS A 187 -10.47 10.23 -14.70
N LEU A 188 -9.51 10.96 -14.11
CA LEU A 188 -9.69 12.36 -13.67
C LEU A 188 -9.59 13.36 -14.82
N HIS A 189 -9.11 12.89 -15.98
CA HIS A 189 -8.89 13.69 -17.18
C HIS A 189 -9.86 13.32 -18.31
N SER A 190 -10.92 12.57 -18.00
CA SER A 190 -11.96 12.26 -18.99
C SER A 190 -12.63 13.55 -19.49
N SER A 191 -12.96 13.57 -20.78
CA SER A 191 -13.61 14.73 -21.39
C SER A 191 -14.97 14.96 -20.73
N LYS A 192 -15.32 16.23 -20.47
CA LYS A 192 -16.69 16.60 -20.06
C LYS A 192 -17.75 16.19 -21.08
N ALA A 193 -17.34 15.92 -22.31
CA ALA A 193 -18.21 15.43 -23.39
C ALA A 193 -18.49 13.92 -23.33
N ASP A 194 -17.83 13.16 -22.46
CA ASP A 194 -18.14 11.74 -22.19
C ASP A 194 -18.80 11.60 -20.80
N PRO A 195 -20.09 11.95 -20.66
CA PRO A 195 -20.78 11.87 -19.38
C PRO A 195 -21.06 10.43 -18.92
N LEU A 196 -20.75 9.42 -19.74
CA LEU A 196 -21.05 8.01 -19.46
C LEU A 196 -19.84 7.26 -18.90
N SER A 197 -18.69 7.91 -18.75
CA SER A 197 -17.46 7.32 -18.21
C SER A 197 -16.92 8.14 -17.04
N MET A 198 -16.50 7.45 -15.97
CA MET A 198 -16.05 8.08 -14.72
C MET A 198 -14.96 7.24 -14.05
N CYS A 199 -14.31 7.78 -13.02
CA CYS A 199 -13.53 6.95 -12.10
C CYS A 199 -14.47 5.93 -11.43
N ALA A 200 -14.03 4.68 -11.31
CA ALA A 200 -14.89 3.60 -10.84
C ALA A 200 -15.37 3.77 -9.38
N TRP A 201 -14.70 4.61 -8.60
CA TRP A 201 -15.04 4.96 -7.20
C TRP A 201 -15.66 6.37 -7.07
N ASP A 202 -16.07 7.02 -8.17
CA ASP A 202 -16.71 8.33 -8.09
C ASP A 202 -17.99 8.24 -7.23
N PRO A 203 -18.16 9.11 -6.21
CA PRO A 203 -19.26 9.00 -5.25
C PRO A 203 -20.64 9.22 -5.87
N ARG A 204 -20.71 9.79 -7.08
CA ARG A 204 -21.97 9.98 -7.81
C ARG A 204 -22.52 8.69 -8.39
N ILE A 205 -21.70 7.63 -8.45
CA ILE A 205 -22.10 6.31 -8.93
C ILE A 205 -21.92 5.27 -7.83
N LYS A 206 -22.75 4.23 -7.86
CA LYS A 206 -22.63 3.09 -6.93
C LYS A 206 -21.64 2.06 -7.46
N GLY A 207 -20.41 2.50 -7.72
CA GLY A 207 -19.31 1.71 -8.28
C GLY A 207 -18.47 1.01 -7.22
N LEU A 208 -17.15 0.97 -7.41
CA LEU A 208 -16.20 0.31 -6.51
C LEU A 208 -16.20 0.96 -5.12
N PHE A 209 -16.28 0.12 -4.09
CA PHE A 209 -16.25 0.52 -2.70
C PHE A 209 -15.68 -0.60 -1.83
N PHE A 210 -14.52 -0.35 -1.23
CA PHE A 210 -13.72 -1.38 -0.57
C PHE A 210 -12.93 -0.78 0.59
N TYR A 211 -12.41 -1.65 1.44
CA TYR A 211 -11.35 -1.32 2.38
C TYR A 211 -10.00 -1.47 1.72
N GLU A 212 -9.05 -0.66 2.15
CA GLU A 212 -7.64 -0.84 1.88
C GLU A 212 -6.91 -0.84 3.22
N THR A 213 -6.32 -1.99 3.52
CA THR A 213 -5.43 -2.13 4.68
C THR A 213 -4.00 -2.07 4.19
N THR A 214 -3.16 -1.34 4.92
CA THR A 214 -1.76 -1.16 4.61
C THR A 214 -0.92 -1.20 5.86
N ALA A 215 -0.15 -2.28 5.95
CA ALA A 215 0.74 -2.61 7.04
C ALA A 215 2.20 -2.43 6.60
N ILE A 216 3.01 -1.86 7.48
CA ILE A 216 4.41 -1.57 7.23
C ILE A 216 5.28 -2.34 8.22
N PHE A 217 6.17 -3.16 7.70
CA PHE A 217 6.99 -4.11 8.44
C PHE A 217 8.48 -3.83 8.27
N THR A 218 9.27 -4.28 9.23
CA THR A 218 10.69 -4.58 8.98
C THR A 218 10.79 -5.82 8.08
N ALA A 219 11.92 -5.98 7.37
CA ALA A 219 12.10 -7.14 6.47
C ALA A 219 11.91 -8.48 7.18
N SER A 220 12.42 -8.65 8.41
CA SER A 220 12.26 -9.90 9.18
C SER A 220 10.80 -10.17 9.54
N LYS A 221 10.07 -9.16 10.02
CA LYS A 221 8.66 -9.31 10.41
C LYS A 221 7.73 -9.53 9.22
N PHE A 222 8.07 -8.99 8.05
CA PHE A 222 7.33 -9.25 6.82
C PHE A 222 7.33 -10.74 6.45
N LYS A 223 8.51 -11.38 6.48
CA LYS A 223 8.62 -12.82 6.18
C LYS A 223 7.75 -13.66 7.11
N ASP A 224 7.85 -13.43 8.42
CA ASP A 224 7.05 -14.16 9.41
C ASP A 224 5.53 -13.95 9.20
N PHE A 225 5.12 -12.72 8.89
CA PHE A 225 3.74 -12.38 8.54
C PHE A 225 3.24 -13.18 7.33
N ILE A 226 3.99 -13.19 6.22
CA ILE A 226 3.60 -13.94 5.02
C ILE A 226 3.50 -15.44 5.30
N LEU A 227 4.42 -16.01 6.08
CA LEU A 227 4.36 -17.42 6.46
C LEU A 227 3.09 -17.75 7.25
N ASP A 228 2.65 -16.88 8.14
CA ASP A 228 1.38 -17.06 8.86
C ASP A 228 0.15 -16.91 7.96
N VAL A 229 0.15 -15.92 7.05
CA VAL A 229 -0.93 -15.77 6.05
C VAL A 229 -0.99 -16.98 5.12
N LYS A 230 0.15 -17.57 4.73
CA LYS A 230 0.22 -18.83 3.98
C LYS A 230 -0.40 -19.99 4.75
N LYS A 231 -0.17 -20.11 6.07
CA LYS A 231 -0.84 -21.13 6.90
C LYS A 231 -2.36 -20.95 6.85
N LEU A 232 -2.85 -19.72 6.99
CA LEU A 232 -4.28 -19.42 6.93
C LEU A 232 -4.87 -19.73 5.56
N ARG A 233 -4.18 -19.33 4.47
CA ARG A 233 -4.52 -19.69 3.09
C ARG A 233 -4.59 -21.20 2.90
N ASN A 234 -3.64 -21.95 3.43
CA ASN A 234 -3.57 -23.40 3.22
C ASN A 234 -4.75 -24.16 3.87
N LEU A 235 -5.47 -23.56 4.83
CA LEU A 235 -6.71 -24.15 5.34
C LEU A 235 -7.82 -24.15 4.29
N ASN A 236 -7.96 -23.06 3.55
CA ASN A 236 -8.86 -22.95 2.41
C ASN A 236 -8.46 -21.75 1.51
N PRO A 237 -7.76 -21.99 0.38
CA PRO A 237 -7.30 -20.92 -0.51
C PRO A 237 -8.43 -20.09 -1.09
N ASP A 238 -9.61 -20.69 -1.27
CA ASP A 238 -10.76 -20.00 -1.84
C ASP A 238 -11.24 -18.84 -0.96
N ASN A 239 -10.93 -18.87 0.34
CA ASN A 239 -11.31 -17.78 1.24
C ASN A 239 -10.61 -16.45 0.88
N PHE A 240 -9.49 -16.53 0.16
CA PHE A 240 -8.71 -15.38 -0.31
C PHE A 240 -9.13 -14.87 -1.67
N CYS A 241 -10.06 -15.52 -2.39
CA CYS A 241 -10.49 -15.05 -3.71
C CYS A 241 -11.04 -13.61 -3.69
N GLY A 242 -11.55 -13.14 -2.55
CA GLY A 242 -12.01 -11.77 -2.37
C GLY A 242 -10.94 -10.70 -2.58
N VAL A 243 -9.71 -10.89 -2.10
CA VAL A 243 -8.61 -9.92 -2.30
C VAL A 243 -8.05 -10.02 -3.72
N ASP A 244 -8.08 -11.21 -4.31
CA ASP A 244 -7.54 -11.45 -5.65
C ASP A 244 -8.41 -10.85 -6.76
N ILE A 245 -9.70 -10.56 -6.49
CA ILE A 245 -10.54 -9.70 -7.35
C ILE A 245 -9.96 -8.27 -7.44
N TYR A 246 -9.22 -7.83 -6.42
CA TYR A 246 -8.52 -6.56 -6.44
C TYR A 246 -7.06 -6.79 -6.84
N ASN A 247 -6.10 -6.27 -6.07
CA ASN A 247 -4.67 -6.41 -6.34
C ASN A 247 -4.02 -7.55 -5.53
N GLY A 248 -4.78 -8.41 -4.85
CA GLY A 248 -4.17 -9.29 -3.87
C GLY A 248 -3.41 -8.48 -2.81
N PHE A 249 -2.22 -8.95 -2.43
CA PHE A 249 -1.28 -8.24 -1.57
C PHE A 249 -0.22 -7.54 -2.44
N LEU A 250 -0.26 -6.20 -2.48
CA LEU A 250 0.76 -5.38 -3.12
C LEU A 250 1.89 -5.08 -2.13
N ILE A 251 3.07 -5.60 -2.42
CA ILE A 251 4.27 -5.53 -1.57
C ILE A 251 5.24 -4.55 -2.21
N ARG A 252 5.61 -3.51 -1.47
CA ARG A 252 6.47 -2.41 -1.92
C ARG A 252 7.57 -2.14 -0.91
N PHE A 253 8.65 -1.50 -1.37
CA PHE A 253 9.82 -1.23 -0.54
C PHE A 253 10.00 0.27 -0.37
N ILE A 254 10.20 0.72 0.87
CA ILE A 254 10.39 2.14 1.18
C ILE A 254 11.66 2.34 2.00
N LYS A 255 12.43 3.38 1.66
CA LYS A 255 13.64 3.76 2.39
C LYS A 255 13.33 4.42 3.73
N SER A 256 14.27 4.30 4.66
CA SER A 256 14.23 5.01 5.94
C SER A 256 14.11 6.54 5.76
N SER A 257 13.51 7.20 6.73
CA SER A 257 13.27 8.64 6.79
C SER A 257 13.43 9.15 8.23
N GLU A 258 13.95 10.36 8.37
CA GLU A 258 14.08 11.02 9.67
C GLU A 258 12.77 11.64 10.19
N ALA A 259 11.69 11.63 9.39
CA ALA A 259 10.35 12.08 9.77
C ALA A 259 9.85 11.42 11.04
N TYR A 260 9.19 12.21 11.92
CA TYR A 260 8.75 11.71 13.22
C TYR A 260 7.75 10.56 13.11
N LEU A 261 6.87 10.63 12.11
CA LEU A 261 5.93 9.56 11.76
C LEU A 261 6.37 8.77 10.51
N GLY A 262 7.62 8.94 10.10
CA GLY A 262 8.23 8.22 8.98
C GLY A 262 8.75 6.84 9.38
N GLN A 263 9.29 6.11 8.41
CA GLN A 263 9.95 4.84 8.68
C GLN A 263 11.36 5.09 9.19
N ASN A 264 11.69 4.63 10.39
CA ASN A 264 13.03 4.76 10.96
C ASN A 264 14.07 3.80 10.33
N GLU A 265 13.64 2.91 9.46
CA GLU A 265 14.46 1.91 8.76
C GLU A 265 13.85 1.56 7.40
N ASP A 266 14.63 0.95 6.51
CA ASP A 266 14.12 0.39 5.25
C ASP A 266 13.03 -0.63 5.56
N SER A 267 11.85 -0.44 4.98
CA SER A 267 10.63 -1.15 5.36
C SER A 267 9.94 -1.79 4.16
N VAL A 268 9.18 -2.84 4.43
CA VAL A 268 8.28 -3.50 3.48
C VAL A 268 6.86 -3.03 3.75
N VAL A 269 6.19 -2.49 2.75
CA VAL A 269 4.79 -2.05 2.80
C VAL A 269 3.94 -3.08 2.11
N VAL A 270 2.84 -3.47 2.74
CA VAL A 270 1.90 -4.44 2.20
C VAL A 270 0.52 -3.82 2.17
N ASP A 271 -0.01 -3.58 0.98
CA ASP A 271 -1.36 -3.09 0.75
C ASP A 271 -2.26 -4.25 0.31
N PHE A 272 -3.47 -4.37 0.86
CA PHE A 272 -4.46 -5.33 0.38
C PHE A 272 -5.88 -4.77 0.46
N ASN A 273 -6.62 -4.94 -0.64
CA ASN A 273 -7.98 -4.41 -0.79
C ASN A 273 -9.00 -5.53 -0.68
N TYR A 274 -10.07 -5.28 0.06
CA TYR A 274 -11.13 -6.27 0.24
C TYR A 274 -12.49 -5.60 0.39
N TYR A 275 -13.54 -6.37 0.12
CA TYR A 275 -14.91 -5.87 0.05
C TYR A 275 -15.33 -5.09 1.30
N ARG A 276 -15.99 -3.94 1.07
CA ARG A 276 -16.72 -3.19 2.08
C ARG A 276 -18.19 -3.16 1.70
N ALA A 277 -19.08 -3.48 2.63
CA ALA A 277 -20.52 -3.30 2.42
C ALA A 277 -20.90 -1.82 2.47
N ASP A 278 -22.00 -1.44 1.83
CA ASP A 278 -22.49 -0.05 1.88
C ASP A 278 -22.95 0.33 3.29
N ASP A 279 -23.57 -0.62 3.99
CA ASP A 279 -23.97 -0.51 5.38
C ASP A 279 -22.86 -1.10 6.29
N PRO A 280 -22.30 -0.33 7.24
CA PRO A 280 -21.27 -0.81 8.15
C PRO A 280 -21.71 -1.99 9.03
N LEU A 281 -23.01 -2.23 9.20
CA LEU A 281 -23.56 -3.33 10.00
C LEU A 281 -23.85 -4.60 9.16
N THR A 282 -23.54 -4.59 7.86
CA THR A 282 -23.66 -5.78 7.02
C THR A 282 -22.32 -6.56 7.04
N PRO A 283 -22.32 -7.81 7.53
CA PRO A 283 -21.12 -8.64 7.53
C PRO A 283 -20.72 -9.03 6.10
N ARG A 284 -19.45 -9.37 5.92
CA ARG A 284 -18.88 -9.79 4.62
C ARG A 284 -18.48 -11.26 4.62
N LEU A 285 -18.49 -11.86 3.45
CA LEU A 285 -17.97 -13.20 3.21
C LEU A 285 -16.50 -13.27 3.61
N ASN A 286 -16.13 -14.32 4.36
CA ASN A 286 -14.79 -14.54 4.91
C ASN A 286 -14.27 -13.34 5.73
N GLN A 287 -15.17 -12.66 6.44
CA GLN A 287 -14.81 -11.55 7.31
C GLN A 287 -13.75 -11.94 8.35
N ASP A 288 -13.86 -13.15 8.88
CA ASP A 288 -12.93 -13.70 9.86
C ASP A 288 -11.50 -13.78 9.33
N VAL A 289 -11.33 -14.16 8.06
CA VAL A 289 -10.01 -14.23 7.42
C VAL A 289 -9.35 -12.85 7.37
N TRP A 290 -10.06 -11.80 6.97
CA TRP A 290 -9.48 -10.46 6.87
C TRP A 290 -9.20 -9.84 8.23
N GLU A 291 -10.08 -10.06 9.21
CA GLU A 291 -9.84 -9.61 10.58
C GLU A 291 -8.66 -10.35 11.23
N GLU A 292 -8.46 -11.63 10.91
CA GLU A 292 -7.31 -12.39 11.37
C GLU A 292 -6.01 -11.91 10.72
N VAL A 293 -6.00 -11.69 9.39
CA VAL A 293 -4.84 -11.16 8.67
C VAL A 293 -4.44 -9.78 9.20
N GLU A 294 -5.41 -8.90 9.43
CA GLU A 294 -5.15 -7.60 10.06
C GLU A 294 -4.58 -7.74 11.46
N GLN A 295 -5.12 -8.66 12.27
CA GLN A 295 -4.63 -8.84 13.63
C GLN A 295 -3.25 -9.48 13.68
N MET A 296 -2.94 -10.39 12.75
CA MET A 296 -1.59 -10.89 12.52
C MET A 296 -0.64 -9.73 12.18
N ALA A 297 -1.02 -8.85 11.26
CA ALA A 297 -0.17 -7.72 10.86
C ALA A 297 0.08 -6.77 12.04
N PHE A 298 -0.97 -6.25 12.66
CA PHE A 298 -0.86 -5.12 13.58
C PHE A 298 -0.58 -5.50 15.04
N PHE A 299 -1.00 -6.68 15.50
CA PHE A 299 -0.82 -7.09 16.90
C PHE A 299 0.24 -8.20 17.04
N LYS A 300 0.21 -9.24 16.21
CA LYS A 300 1.21 -10.32 16.29
C LYS A 300 2.59 -9.87 15.80
N HIS A 301 2.64 -9.21 14.65
CA HIS A 301 3.89 -8.81 13.99
C HIS A 301 4.27 -7.35 14.20
N GLY A 302 3.43 -6.59 14.91
CA GLY A 302 3.73 -5.21 15.32
C GLY A 302 3.85 -4.23 14.16
N ALA A 303 3.21 -4.50 13.01
CA ALA A 303 3.28 -3.63 11.85
C ALA A 303 2.77 -2.22 12.16
N ARG A 304 3.41 -1.23 11.55
CA ARG A 304 2.95 0.16 11.58
C ARG A 304 1.81 0.36 10.58
N PRO A 305 0.71 1.03 10.95
CA PRO A 305 -0.35 1.35 10.00
C PRO A 305 0.09 2.51 9.10
N HIS A 306 -0.27 2.42 7.82
CA HIS A 306 -0.26 3.59 6.94
C HIS A 306 -1.35 4.58 7.35
N TRP A 307 -0.98 5.84 7.55
CA TRP A 307 -1.86 6.83 8.16
C TRP A 307 -3.10 7.24 7.36
N ALA A 308 -3.04 7.20 6.03
CA ALA A 308 -4.17 7.59 5.17
C ALA A 308 -5.05 6.40 4.74
N LYS A 309 -4.86 5.24 5.36
CA LYS A 309 -5.51 3.97 5.03
C LYS A 309 -5.94 3.28 6.32
N ASN A 310 -6.42 2.05 6.21
CA ASN A 310 -6.83 1.18 7.33
C ASN A 310 -8.13 1.58 8.03
N ARG A 311 -8.68 0.60 8.75
CA ARG A 311 -9.77 0.77 9.71
C ARG A 311 -9.20 1.17 11.08
N LYS A 312 -10.05 1.67 11.99
CA LYS A 312 -9.61 2.16 13.32
C LYS A 312 -8.81 1.12 14.10
N VAL A 313 -9.17 -0.15 14.01
CA VAL A 313 -8.48 -1.26 14.69
C VAL A 313 -6.97 -1.29 14.44
N ALA A 314 -6.50 -0.89 13.26
CA ALA A 314 -5.06 -0.89 12.92
C ALA A 314 -4.25 0.12 13.74
N PHE A 315 -4.91 1.17 14.26
CA PHE A 315 -4.30 2.25 15.03
C PHE A 315 -4.31 2.00 16.54
N VAL A 316 -4.92 0.92 17.02
CA VAL A 316 -4.87 0.57 18.45
C VAL A 316 -3.42 0.40 18.89
N GLY A 317 -3.02 1.15 19.93
CA GLY A 317 -1.66 1.16 20.44
C GLY A 317 -0.61 1.76 19.50
N VAL A 318 -1.00 2.53 18.48
CA VAL A 318 -0.07 3.07 17.46
C VAL A 318 1.08 3.89 18.02
N GLN A 319 0.90 4.53 19.18
CA GLN A 319 1.95 5.33 19.82
C GLN A 319 3.21 4.51 20.10
N ASN A 320 3.05 3.24 20.44
CA ASN A 320 4.15 2.33 20.73
C ASN A 320 4.87 1.84 19.45
N LYS A 321 4.29 2.11 18.27
CA LYS A 321 4.82 1.64 16.98
C LYS A 321 5.73 2.67 16.30
N TYR A 322 5.76 3.91 16.78
CA TYR A 322 6.56 5.01 16.22
C TYR A 322 7.53 5.56 17.27
N PRO A 323 8.85 5.31 17.15
CA PRO A 323 9.84 5.70 18.16
C PRO A 323 9.94 7.21 18.44
N LYS A 324 9.48 8.05 17.50
CA LYS A 324 9.51 9.51 17.60
C LYS A 324 8.11 10.11 17.87
N MET A 325 7.15 9.31 18.35
CA MET A 325 5.78 9.76 18.64
C MET A 325 5.75 10.95 19.62
N ASP A 326 6.48 10.88 20.74
CA ASP A 326 6.50 11.96 21.73
C ASP A 326 7.00 13.29 21.14
N LYS A 327 8.00 13.22 20.26
CA LYS A 327 8.52 14.39 19.54
C LYS A 327 7.48 14.98 18.60
N PHE A 328 6.71 14.12 17.94
CA PHE A 328 5.59 14.56 17.10
C PHE A 328 4.51 15.26 17.94
N ILE A 329 4.08 14.67 19.04
CA ILE A 329 3.04 15.24 19.93
C ILE A 329 3.50 16.58 20.52
N ALA A 330 4.76 16.68 20.96
CA ALA A 330 5.32 17.92 21.48
C ALA A 330 5.35 19.03 20.41
N GLU A 331 5.77 18.69 19.20
CA GLU A 331 5.82 19.64 18.08
C GLU A 331 4.41 20.08 17.64
N LYS A 332 3.46 19.13 17.55
CA LYS A 332 2.04 19.42 17.31
C LYS A 332 1.50 20.46 18.30
N LYS A 333 1.69 20.23 19.61
CA LYS A 333 1.24 21.15 20.67
C LYS A 333 1.94 22.51 20.61
N ARG A 334 3.21 22.55 20.21
CA ARG A 334 3.96 23.80 20.04
C ARG A 334 3.42 24.64 18.88
N LEU A 335 3.01 23.99 17.80
CA LEU A 335 2.54 24.64 16.58
C LEU A 335 1.06 25.05 16.61
N ASP A 336 0.24 24.28 17.31
CA ASP A 336 -1.18 24.54 17.51
C ASP A 336 -1.56 24.36 18.99
N PRO A 337 -1.18 25.31 19.86
CA PRO A 337 -1.41 25.20 21.31
C PRO A 337 -2.90 25.24 21.69
N THR A 338 -3.75 25.73 20.78
CA THR A 338 -5.20 25.83 20.96
C THR A 338 -5.98 24.68 20.32
N GLY A 339 -5.32 23.79 19.57
CA GLY A 339 -5.96 22.65 18.92
C GLY A 339 -6.96 23.03 17.82
N ILE A 340 -6.73 24.13 17.09
CA ILE A 340 -7.62 24.57 16.00
C ILE A 340 -7.68 23.52 14.88
N PHE A 341 -6.62 22.75 14.68
CA PHE A 341 -6.51 21.71 13.65
C PHE A 341 -6.84 20.30 14.17
N ASP A 342 -7.28 20.18 15.42
CA ASP A 342 -7.64 18.89 16.01
C ASP A 342 -9.09 18.50 15.69
N SER A 343 -9.32 17.19 15.64
CA SER A 343 -10.62 16.58 15.47
C SER A 343 -10.70 15.31 16.31
N VAL A 344 -11.92 14.90 16.67
CA VAL A 344 -12.14 13.64 17.40
C VAL A 344 -11.47 12.46 16.67
N LEU A 345 -11.61 12.40 15.34
CA LEU A 345 -11.02 11.34 14.54
C LEU A 345 -9.49 11.37 14.54
N SER A 346 -8.88 12.55 14.37
CA SER A 346 -7.42 12.65 14.38
C SER A 346 -6.83 12.27 15.74
N ASP A 347 -7.53 12.61 16.82
CA ASP A 347 -7.12 12.24 18.17
C ASP A 347 -7.27 10.73 18.42
N GLU A 348 -8.40 10.14 18.04
CA GLU A 348 -8.59 8.69 18.13
C GLU A 348 -7.49 7.92 17.37
N ILE A 349 -7.18 8.34 16.15
CA ILE A 349 -6.13 7.73 15.31
C ILE A 349 -4.74 7.96 15.92
N LEU A 350 -4.43 9.17 16.40
CA LEU A 350 -3.10 9.53 16.87
C LEU A 350 -2.77 8.96 18.25
N PHE A 351 -3.77 8.88 19.13
CA PHE A 351 -3.64 8.30 20.46
C PHE A 351 -3.91 6.80 20.47
N GLY A 352 -4.54 6.27 19.42
CA GLY A 352 -4.70 4.83 19.21
C GLY A 352 -5.47 4.14 20.33
N LYS A 353 -6.47 4.83 20.90
CA LYS A 353 -7.33 4.26 21.94
C LYS A 353 -8.40 3.39 21.31
N GLU A 354 -8.70 2.27 21.94
CA GLU A 354 -9.84 1.44 21.53
C GLU A 354 -11.14 2.25 21.70
N SER A 355 -12.00 2.18 20.68
CA SER A 355 -13.32 2.82 20.74
C SER A 355 -14.25 2.06 21.69
N GLU A 356 -15.29 2.75 22.17
CA GLU A 356 -16.37 2.09 22.90
C GLU A 356 -16.99 0.99 22.02
N LYS A 357 -17.24 -0.18 22.62
CA LYS A 357 -17.82 -1.32 21.93
C LYS A 357 -19.34 -1.21 21.93
N TYR A 358 -19.95 -1.56 20.81
CA TYR A 358 -21.38 -1.55 20.59
C TYR A 358 -21.75 -2.63 19.58
N ASP A 359 -23.05 -2.94 19.47
CA ASP A 359 -23.55 -3.96 18.55
C ASP A 359 -23.07 -3.71 17.11
N GLY A 360 -22.40 -4.70 16.52
CA GLY A 360 -21.84 -4.61 15.18
C GLY A 360 -20.53 -3.82 15.02
N CYS A 361 -19.89 -3.32 16.09
CA CYS A 361 -18.68 -2.49 15.98
C CYS A 361 -17.50 -3.18 15.27
N ALA A 362 -17.43 -4.52 15.28
CA ALA A 362 -16.34 -5.25 14.65
C ALA A 362 -16.47 -5.31 13.12
N LEU A 363 -17.71 -5.24 12.60
CA LEU A 363 -18.02 -5.38 11.17
C LEU A 363 -17.32 -4.33 10.29
N ASP A 364 -17.27 -3.10 10.78
CA ASP A 364 -16.61 -1.96 10.13
C ASP A 364 -15.22 -1.67 10.72
N GLY A 365 -14.74 -2.49 11.66
CA GLY A 365 -13.38 -2.41 12.24
C GLY A 365 -13.22 -1.27 13.25
N GLN A 366 -14.30 -0.92 13.93
CA GLN A 366 -14.32 0.07 15.00
C GLN A 366 -13.84 -0.54 16.32
N CYS A 367 -13.98 -1.86 16.50
CA CYS A 367 -13.50 -2.61 17.67
C CYS A 367 -12.99 -4.00 17.26
N ILE A 368 -12.26 -4.66 18.17
CA ILE A 368 -12.06 -6.12 18.11
C ILE A 368 -13.20 -6.79 18.88
N CYS A 369 -13.83 -7.81 18.29
CA CYS A 369 -14.97 -8.46 18.91
C CYS A 369 -14.57 -9.11 20.25
N SER A 370 -15.53 -9.18 21.16
CA SER A 370 -15.40 -9.87 22.45
C SER A 370 -16.72 -10.51 22.88
N GLU A 371 -17.82 -10.01 22.34
CA GLU A 371 -19.16 -10.56 22.45
C GLU A 371 -19.72 -10.84 21.05
N ASP A 372 -20.63 -11.80 20.94
CA ASP A 372 -21.24 -12.17 19.67
C ASP A 372 -22.04 -11.01 19.04
N THR A 373 -22.63 -10.14 19.86
CA THR A 373 -23.37 -8.93 19.42
C THR A 373 -22.51 -7.98 18.60
N HIS A 374 -21.18 -7.94 18.81
CA HIS A 374 -20.25 -7.14 18.00
C HIS A 374 -20.15 -7.63 16.55
N CYS A 375 -20.61 -8.86 16.26
CA CYS A 375 -20.48 -9.52 14.96
C CYS A 375 -21.80 -9.71 14.20
N SER A 376 -22.94 -9.21 14.70
CA SER A 376 -24.27 -9.46 14.10
C SER A 376 -24.69 -10.94 14.13
N PRO A 377 -25.05 -11.47 15.32
CA PRO A 377 -25.45 -12.87 15.49
C PRO A 377 -26.75 -13.19 14.76
N SER A 378 -27.63 -12.20 14.55
CA SER A 378 -28.85 -12.33 13.75
C SER A 378 -28.59 -12.68 12.28
N GLN A 379 -27.38 -12.44 11.78
CA GLN A 379 -26.94 -12.82 10.42
C GLN A 379 -26.03 -14.06 10.43
N GLY A 380 -25.90 -14.74 11.57
CA GLY A 380 -25.12 -15.96 11.78
C GLY A 380 -23.63 -15.72 11.97
N TYR A 381 -23.21 -14.51 12.32
CA TYR A 381 -21.80 -14.18 12.59
C TYR A 381 -21.57 -14.03 14.09
N LEU A 382 -20.61 -14.80 14.62
CA LEU A 382 -20.29 -14.87 16.04
C LEU A 382 -18.83 -14.48 16.26
N CYS A 383 -18.52 -14.01 17.47
CA CYS A 383 -17.15 -13.68 17.84
C CYS A 383 -16.40 -14.96 18.21
N LYS A 384 -15.37 -15.30 17.42
CA LYS A 384 -14.60 -16.54 17.57
C LYS A 384 -13.09 -16.26 17.55
N PRO A 385 -12.26 -17.13 18.14
CA PRO A 385 -10.82 -17.10 17.92
C PRO A 385 -10.45 -17.24 16.44
N GLY A 386 -9.32 -16.66 16.04
CA GLY A 386 -8.68 -16.89 14.74
C GLY A 386 -8.39 -18.37 14.48
N LEU A 387 -8.18 -18.77 13.23
CA LEU A 387 -7.88 -20.15 12.86
C LEU A 387 -6.40 -20.51 13.05
N VAL A 388 -5.49 -19.56 12.79
CA VAL A 388 -4.04 -19.71 12.89
C VAL A 388 -3.47 -18.86 14.03
N TYR A 389 -3.91 -17.60 14.14
CA TYR A 389 -3.57 -16.72 15.26
C TYR A 389 -4.71 -16.75 16.28
N GLN A 390 -4.63 -17.66 17.25
CA GLN A 390 -5.70 -17.95 18.20
C GLN A 390 -6.01 -16.80 19.17
N GLU A 391 -5.07 -15.87 19.34
CA GLU A 391 -5.26 -14.65 20.13
C GLU A 391 -6.05 -13.57 19.37
N ALA A 392 -6.23 -13.71 18.04
CA ALA A 392 -7.15 -12.85 17.30
C ALA A 392 -8.60 -13.20 17.64
N MET A 393 -9.45 -12.18 17.75
CA MET A 393 -10.89 -12.35 17.86
C MET A 393 -11.57 -11.80 16.60
N VAL A 394 -12.36 -12.64 15.95
CA VAL A 394 -12.86 -12.41 14.60
C VAL A 394 -14.33 -12.77 14.46
N CYS A 395 -15.04 -12.06 13.59
CA CYS A 395 -16.43 -12.31 13.27
C CYS A 395 -16.54 -13.41 12.22
N ARG A 396 -16.80 -14.64 12.67
CA ARG A 396 -16.91 -15.83 11.83
C ARG A 396 -18.36 -16.20 11.59
N TYR A 397 -18.69 -16.48 10.33
CA TYR A 397 -19.98 -17.08 10.00
C TYR A 397 -20.05 -18.51 10.54
N THR A 398 -21.08 -18.81 11.32
CA THR A 398 -21.42 -20.16 11.75
C THR A 398 -22.76 -20.53 11.16
N ASP A 399 -22.82 -21.59 10.37
CA ASP A 399 -24.07 -22.05 9.80
C ASP A 399 -25.00 -22.53 10.92
N SER A 400 -26.17 -21.91 11.05
CA SER A 400 -27.16 -22.23 12.08
C SER A 400 -27.70 -23.66 11.96
N ALA A 401 -27.42 -24.35 10.84
CA ALA A 401 -27.80 -25.74 10.60
C ALA A 401 -26.83 -26.78 11.20
N LEU A 402 -25.74 -26.36 11.85
CA LEU A 402 -24.72 -27.22 12.47
C LEU A 402 -24.56 -26.99 13.99
N GLN A 403 -25.47 -26.24 14.60
CA GLN A 403 -25.70 -26.25 16.06
C GLN A 403 -26.96 -27.06 16.35
#